data_AF-A0A357PR46-F1
#
_entry.id   AF-A0A357PR46-F1
#
_cell.length_a   1.000
_cell.length_b   1.000
_cell.length_c   1.000
_cell.angle_alpha   90.00
_cell.angle_beta   90.00
_cell.angle_gamma   90.00
#
_symmetry.space_group_name_H-M   'P 1'
#
loop_
_entity.id
_entity.type
_entity.pdbx_description
1 polymer ?
#
loop_
_entity_poly.entity_id
_entity_poly.type
_entity_poly.pdbx_seq_one_letter_code
_entity_poly.pdbx_strand_id
1 'polypeptide(L)'
;MSRDLYDLPVVRLGNDRNPRLVILLWNPGGNPQWPKRLPEYAMRSDGCYAPTGMPLDSLQEYNDWWDDFCAAFREHGVKNSEVLFLEYYPYHTASSRGIPPEATWPKGARDARDENIAILRQCMARNVPVFGYYPAPWLRKVTELRTYTQFQKSNRGWKKQKIKELENFLSTL
;
A
#
# COMPACT_ATOMS: atom_id res chain seq x y z
N MET A 1 -8.19 11.70 -31.90
CA MET A 1 -8.67 10.44 -31.28
C MET A 1 -8.43 10.55 -29.79
N SER A 2 -9.46 10.74 -28.98
CA SER A 2 -9.31 10.80 -27.52
C SER A 2 -9.68 9.45 -26.91
N ARG A 3 -8.79 8.89 -26.08
CA ARG A 3 -9.13 8.03 -24.91
C ARG A 3 -7.83 7.61 -24.22
N ASP A 4 -7.20 8.56 -23.54
CA ASP A 4 -6.46 8.23 -22.32
C ASP A 4 -7.49 8.23 -21.20
N LEU A 5 -7.70 7.10 -20.52
CA LEU A 5 -8.48 7.15 -19.29
C LEU A 5 -8.01 6.29 -18.12
N TYR A 6 -7.15 5.27 -18.22
CA TYR A 6 -6.69 4.55 -17.01
C TYR A 6 -5.30 3.91 -17.13
N ASP A 7 -4.26 4.75 -17.16
CA ASP A 7 -2.90 4.38 -16.78
C ASP A 7 -2.68 4.83 -15.33
N LEU A 8 -3.04 3.99 -14.38
CA LEU A 8 -2.60 4.18 -13.00
C LEU A 8 -1.63 3.04 -12.67
N PRO A 9 -0.31 3.26 -12.58
CA PRO A 9 0.39 2.60 -11.50
C PRO A 9 -0.30 3.08 -10.23
N VAL A 10 -0.87 2.20 -9.40
CA VAL A 10 -1.36 2.65 -8.10
C VAL A 10 -0.11 2.88 -7.25
N VAL A 11 0.47 4.06 -7.45
CA VAL A 11 1.69 4.51 -6.77
C VAL A 11 1.37 4.77 -5.30
N ARG A 12 0.13 5.21 -5.02
CA ARG A 12 -0.37 5.76 -3.75
C ARG A 12 -1.90 5.67 -3.70
N LEU A 13 -2.47 5.60 -2.50
CA LEU A 13 -3.89 5.86 -2.25
C LEU A 13 -3.99 7.00 -1.24
N GLY A 14 -4.89 7.96 -1.48
CA GLY A 14 -5.05 9.14 -0.62
C GLY A 14 -4.34 10.40 -1.13
N ASN A 15 -4.37 11.46 -0.33
CA ASN A 15 -3.88 12.79 -0.68
C ASN A 15 -2.59 13.13 0.09
N ASP A 16 -1.51 13.40 -0.64
CA ASP A 16 -0.19 13.72 -0.08
C ASP A 16 -0.05 15.19 0.36
N ARG A 17 -0.96 16.08 -0.09
CA ARG A 17 -0.94 17.50 0.27
C ARG A 17 -1.12 17.73 1.77
N ASN A 18 -2.02 17.00 2.42
CA ASN A 18 -2.26 17.13 3.87
C ASN A 18 -2.78 15.84 4.52
N PRO A 19 -1.98 14.75 4.56
CA PRO A 19 -2.37 13.54 5.25
C PRO A 19 -2.32 13.72 6.77
N ARG A 20 -3.28 13.14 7.48
CA ARG A 20 -3.26 12.98 8.94
C ARG A 20 -2.56 11.69 9.39
N LEU A 21 -2.40 10.74 8.48
CA LEU A 21 -1.79 9.44 8.73
C LEU A 21 -1.12 8.92 7.46
N VAL A 22 0.06 8.34 7.60
CA VAL A 22 0.72 7.58 6.53
C VAL A 22 0.74 6.10 6.88
N ILE A 23 0.32 5.24 5.95
CA ILE A 23 0.41 3.78 6.06
C ILE A 23 1.49 3.27 5.10
N LEU A 24 2.48 2.55 5.63
CA LEU A 24 3.52 1.92 4.83
C LEU A 24 3.14 0.48 4.49
N LEU A 25 2.88 0.26 3.21
CA LEU A 25 2.52 -1.02 2.63
C LEU A 25 3.70 -1.64 1.89
N TRP A 26 3.57 -2.93 1.64
CA TRP A 26 4.51 -3.70 0.86
C TRP A 26 3.80 -4.96 0.36
N ASN A 27 3.33 -4.91 -0.87
CA ASN A 27 2.75 -6.09 -1.50
C ASN A 27 3.84 -6.95 -2.18
N PRO A 28 4.09 -8.21 -1.74
CA PRO A 28 5.01 -9.10 -2.41
C PRO A 28 4.47 -9.55 -3.77
N GLY A 29 4.99 -8.91 -4.82
CA GLY A 29 4.63 -9.18 -6.20
C GLY A 29 5.78 -9.74 -7.05
N GLY A 30 5.44 -10.49 -8.09
CA GLY A 30 6.37 -10.86 -9.16
C GLY A 30 6.84 -9.64 -9.96
N ASN A 31 7.70 -9.83 -10.96
CA ASN A 31 8.13 -8.75 -11.87
C ASN A 31 7.09 -8.59 -12.99
N PRO A 32 6.16 -7.62 -12.95
CA PRO A 32 5.18 -7.53 -14.01
C PRO A 32 5.80 -6.92 -15.26
N GLN A 33 5.43 -7.44 -16.42
CA GLN A 33 5.78 -6.83 -17.71
C GLN A 33 4.91 -5.58 -18.01
N TRP A 34 3.87 -5.32 -17.21
CA TRP A 34 2.87 -4.27 -17.43
C TRP A 34 2.47 -3.58 -16.11
N PRO A 35 2.19 -2.27 -16.08
CA PRO A 35 1.64 -1.60 -14.90
C PRO A 35 0.26 -2.18 -14.57
N LYS A 36 -0.03 -2.38 -13.27
CA LYS A 36 -1.34 -2.87 -12.81
C LYS A 36 -2.40 -1.86 -13.24
N ARG A 37 -3.16 -2.14 -14.29
CA ARG A 37 -4.40 -1.40 -14.51
C ARG A 37 -5.31 -1.79 -13.34
N LEU A 38 -5.89 -0.84 -12.62
CA LEU A 38 -7.13 -1.11 -11.89
C LEU A 38 -8.21 -1.32 -12.97
N PRO A 39 -8.18 -2.48 -13.65
CA PRO A 39 -8.96 -3.66 -13.30
C PRO A 39 -8.17 -4.98 -13.44
N GLU A 40 -7.39 -5.39 -12.43
CA GLU A 40 -7.04 -6.82 -12.26
C GLU A 40 -8.20 -7.66 -11.67
N TYR A 41 -9.38 -7.05 -11.66
CA TYR A 41 -10.71 -7.66 -11.56
C TYR A 41 -11.38 -7.81 -12.93
N ALA A 42 -10.61 -7.93 -14.01
CA ALA A 42 -11.16 -8.09 -15.36
C ALA A 42 -11.90 -9.42 -15.50
N MET A 43 -13.15 -9.44 -15.03
CA MET A 43 -14.21 -10.18 -15.68
C MET A 43 -14.05 -9.95 -17.18
N ARG A 44 -13.88 -11.01 -17.95
CA ARG A 44 -13.91 -10.92 -19.40
C ARG A 44 -15.22 -10.23 -19.81
N SER A 45 -15.28 -9.62 -20.99
CA SER A 45 -16.52 -8.99 -21.49
C SER A 45 -17.72 -9.95 -21.58
N ASP A 46 -17.48 -11.25 -21.39
CA ASP A 46 -18.45 -12.35 -21.33
C ASP A 46 -18.91 -12.72 -19.90
N GLY A 47 -18.42 -12.07 -18.85
CA GLY A 47 -18.82 -12.34 -17.47
C GLY A 47 -17.98 -13.38 -16.72
N CYS A 48 -16.99 -14.01 -17.36
CA CYS A 48 -16.22 -15.11 -16.78
C CYS A 48 -14.89 -14.69 -16.15
N TYR A 49 -14.58 -15.23 -14.98
CA TYR A 49 -13.25 -15.12 -14.34
C TYR A 49 -12.25 -16.04 -15.04
N ALA A 50 -11.09 -15.50 -15.44
CA ALA A 50 -10.03 -16.28 -16.09
C ALA A 50 -9.04 -16.88 -15.07
N PRO A 51 -8.35 -18.00 -15.40
CA PRO A 51 -7.33 -18.63 -14.54
C PRO A 51 -6.04 -17.82 -14.36
N THR A 52 -5.95 -16.63 -14.96
CA THR A 52 -4.87 -15.64 -14.74
C THR A 52 -5.26 -14.55 -13.73
N GLY A 53 -6.47 -14.61 -13.17
CA GLY A 53 -6.96 -13.69 -12.14
C GLY A 53 -6.75 -14.21 -10.71
N MET A 54 -7.01 -13.34 -9.73
CA MET A 54 -7.11 -13.74 -8.32
C MET A 54 -8.35 -14.62 -8.12
N PRO A 55 -8.27 -15.76 -7.40
CA PRO A 55 -9.45 -16.54 -7.03
C PRO A 55 -10.48 -15.66 -6.31
N LEU A 56 -11.78 -15.91 -6.54
CA LEU A 56 -12.86 -15.13 -5.93
C LEU A 56 -12.73 -15.06 -4.40
N ASP A 57 -12.35 -16.16 -3.76
CA ASP A 57 -12.15 -16.22 -2.31
C ASP A 57 -11.03 -15.26 -1.86
N SER A 58 -9.92 -15.20 -2.61
CA SER A 58 -8.83 -14.26 -2.32
C SER A 58 -9.22 -12.81 -2.56
N LEU A 59 -10.11 -12.54 -3.52
CA LEU A 59 -10.69 -11.20 -3.72
C LEU A 59 -11.58 -10.81 -2.55
N GLN A 60 -12.45 -11.73 -2.09
CA GLN A 60 -13.29 -11.50 -0.92
C GLN A 60 -12.43 -11.24 0.32
N GLU A 61 -11.38 -12.03 0.55
CA GLU A 61 -10.44 -11.82 1.65
C GLU A 61 -9.76 -10.43 1.62
N TYR A 62 -9.44 -9.94 0.41
CA TYR A 62 -8.90 -8.60 0.21
C TYR A 62 -9.92 -7.50 0.48
N ASN A 63 -11.15 -7.64 -0.02
CA ASN A 63 -12.23 -6.67 0.22
C ASN A 63 -12.55 -6.59 1.71
N ASP A 64 -12.73 -7.73 2.37
CA ASP A 64 -12.94 -7.80 3.82
C ASP A 64 -11.78 -7.12 4.57
N TRP A 65 -10.54 -7.26 4.05
CA TRP A 65 -9.37 -6.63 4.68
C TRP A 65 -9.38 -5.13 4.53
N TRP A 66 -9.71 -4.65 3.34
CA TRP A 66 -9.79 -3.24 3.05
C TRP A 66 -10.93 -2.57 3.83
N ASP A 67 -12.06 -3.25 3.96
CA ASP A 67 -13.21 -2.80 4.74
C ASP A 67 -12.88 -2.70 6.23
N ASP A 68 -12.24 -3.73 6.80
CA ASP A 68 -11.74 -3.69 8.19
C ASP A 68 -10.75 -2.52 8.40
N PHE A 69 -9.86 -2.27 7.43
CA PHE A 69 -8.92 -1.15 7.45
C PHE A 69 -9.64 0.20 7.50
N CYS A 70 -10.63 0.37 6.63
CA CYS A 70 -11.45 1.58 6.56
C CYS A 70 -12.35 1.76 7.78
N ALA A 71 -12.80 0.67 8.41
CA ALA A 71 -13.56 0.72 9.66
C ALA A 71 -12.69 1.29 10.79
N ALA A 72 -11.46 0.77 10.96
CA ALA A 72 -10.54 1.25 12.00
C ALA A 72 -10.29 2.76 11.91
N PHE A 73 -10.09 3.33 10.71
CA PHE A 73 -9.94 4.79 10.58
C PHE A 73 -11.20 5.55 11.00
N ARG A 74 -12.36 5.11 10.54
CA ARG A 74 -13.65 5.77 10.80
C ARG A 74 -14.00 5.78 12.28
N GLU A 75 -13.77 4.66 12.97
CA GLU A 75 -14.00 4.55 14.42
C GLU A 75 -13.13 5.51 15.24
N HIS A 76 -11.95 5.85 14.72
CA HIS A 76 -11.04 6.82 15.30
C HIS A 76 -11.15 8.23 14.69
N GLY A 77 -12.23 8.53 13.96
CA GLY A 77 -12.47 9.88 13.43
C GLY A 77 -11.46 10.35 12.36
N VAL A 78 -10.79 9.41 11.70
CA VAL A 78 -9.90 9.66 10.56
C VAL A 78 -10.65 9.30 9.27
N LYS A 79 -10.77 10.26 8.35
CA LYS A 79 -11.41 9.99 7.05
C LYS A 79 -10.44 9.24 6.15
N ASN A 80 -10.94 8.31 5.33
CA ASN A 80 -10.11 7.61 4.34
C ASN A 80 -9.32 8.57 3.43
N SER A 81 -9.88 9.74 3.10
CA SER A 81 -9.22 10.77 2.29
C SER A 81 -8.02 11.44 2.98
N GLU A 82 -7.93 11.33 4.30
CA GLU A 82 -6.87 11.89 5.15
C GLU A 82 -5.75 10.88 5.41
N VAL A 83 -5.89 9.64 4.91
CA VAL A 83 -4.89 8.57 5.04
C VAL A 83 -4.13 8.44 3.73
N LEU A 84 -2.81 8.52 3.80
CA LEU A 84 -1.92 8.31 2.66
C LEU A 84 -1.28 6.92 2.75
N PHE A 85 -1.54 6.07 1.77
CA PHE A 85 -0.90 4.77 1.62
C PHE A 85 0.28 4.87 0.66
N LEU A 86 1.44 4.40 1.11
CA LEU A 86 2.65 4.34 0.31
C LEU A 86 3.08 2.89 0.14
N GLU A 87 3.31 2.47 -1.11
CA GLU A 87 3.80 1.14 -1.46
C GLU A 87 5.31 1.17 -1.70
N TYR A 88 6.04 0.22 -1.09
CA TYR A 88 7.49 0.12 -1.29
C TYR A 88 7.83 -0.47 -2.66
N TYR A 89 7.05 -1.47 -3.07
CA TYR A 89 7.13 -2.07 -4.39
C TYR A 89 5.89 -1.60 -5.16
N PRO A 90 5.99 -0.56 -6.00
CA PRO A 90 4.84 0.12 -6.61
C PRO A 90 4.20 -0.67 -7.75
N TYR A 91 4.52 -1.97 -7.85
CA TYR A 91 3.79 -2.90 -8.68
C TYR A 91 2.84 -3.68 -7.82
N HIS A 92 1.57 -3.52 -8.12
CA HIS A 92 0.65 -4.55 -7.77
C HIS A 92 0.80 -5.68 -8.80
N THR A 93 1.16 -6.87 -8.38
CA THR A 93 1.04 -8.06 -9.22
C THR A 93 0.14 -9.06 -8.53
N ALA A 94 -0.13 -10.20 -9.15
CA ALA A 94 -0.55 -11.39 -8.42
C ALA A 94 0.39 -11.60 -7.22
N SER A 95 -0.17 -11.81 -6.04
CA SER A 95 0.60 -12.15 -4.84
C SER A 95 1.48 -13.35 -5.18
N SER A 96 2.78 -13.15 -5.22
CA SER A 96 3.74 -14.20 -5.54
C SER A 96 4.61 -14.47 -4.33
N ARG A 97 5.24 -15.66 -4.29
CA ARG A 97 6.05 -16.06 -3.13
C ARG A 97 7.32 -15.23 -2.93
N GLY A 98 7.63 -14.25 -3.78
CA GLY A 98 8.79 -13.38 -3.58
C GLY A 98 8.83 -12.16 -4.48
N ILE A 99 9.39 -11.08 -3.95
CA ILE A 99 9.70 -9.88 -4.73
C ILE A 99 11.04 -10.10 -5.43
N PRO A 100 11.13 -9.80 -6.74
CA PRO A 100 12.40 -9.86 -7.44
C PRO A 100 13.44 -8.94 -6.77
N PRO A 101 14.74 -9.28 -6.79
CA PRO A 101 15.77 -8.41 -6.23
C PRO A 101 15.67 -6.98 -6.78
N GLU A 102 15.87 -5.96 -5.93
CA GLU A 102 15.74 -4.54 -6.34
C GLU A 102 16.60 -4.17 -7.56
N ALA A 103 17.75 -4.84 -7.71
CA ALA A 103 18.65 -4.67 -8.84
C ALA A 103 17.99 -5.00 -10.20
N THR A 104 16.97 -5.87 -10.21
CA THR A 104 16.28 -6.29 -11.43
C THR A 104 14.99 -5.52 -11.69
N TRP A 105 14.65 -4.53 -10.86
CA TRP A 105 13.43 -3.75 -11.06
C TRP A 105 13.53 -2.91 -12.35
N PRO A 106 12.42 -2.65 -13.06
CA PRO A 106 12.40 -1.65 -14.12
C PRO A 106 12.63 -0.24 -13.56
N LYS A 107 13.11 0.68 -14.41
CA LYS A 107 13.34 2.09 -14.02
C LYS A 107 12.10 2.73 -13.39
N GLY A 108 10.92 2.55 -13.99
CA GLY A 108 9.68 3.12 -13.48
C GLY A 108 9.35 2.73 -12.02
N ALA A 109 9.63 1.50 -11.60
CA ALA A 109 9.40 1.11 -10.21
C ALA A 109 10.43 1.68 -9.23
N ARG A 110 11.69 1.80 -9.66
CA ARG A 110 12.69 2.46 -8.82
C ARG A 110 12.34 3.93 -8.62
N ASP A 111 11.97 4.61 -9.71
CA ASP A 111 11.57 6.02 -9.69
C ASP A 111 10.34 6.22 -8.78
N ALA A 112 9.30 5.38 -8.91
CA ALA A 112 8.11 5.45 -8.07
C ALA A 112 8.39 5.13 -6.58
N ARG A 113 9.26 4.16 -6.29
CA ARG A 113 9.73 3.90 -4.91
C ARG A 113 10.45 5.13 -4.35
N ASP A 114 11.36 5.71 -5.12
CA ASP A 114 12.17 6.85 -4.68
C ASP A 114 11.30 8.10 -4.45
N GLU A 115 10.27 8.29 -5.28
CA GLU A 115 9.25 9.33 -5.06
C GLU A 115 8.42 9.07 -3.79
N ASN A 116 7.97 7.83 -3.55
CA ASN A 116 7.27 7.47 -2.31
C ASN A 116 8.13 7.70 -1.07
N ILE A 117 9.44 7.44 -1.15
CA ILE A 117 10.39 7.74 -0.06
C ILE A 117 10.51 9.25 0.16
N ALA A 118 10.58 10.05 -0.91
CA ALA A 118 10.63 11.50 -0.80
C ALA A 118 9.37 12.06 -0.11
N ILE A 119 8.18 11.55 -0.47
CA ILE A 119 6.91 11.94 0.14
C ILE A 119 6.83 11.52 1.61
N LEU A 120 7.27 10.30 1.94
CA LEU A 120 7.35 9.86 3.33
C LEU A 120 8.21 10.82 4.16
N ARG A 121 9.40 11.19 3.67
CA ARG A 121 10.29 12.14 4.35
C ARG A 121 9.64 13.52 4.54
N GLN A 122 8.90 14.01 3.55
CA GLN A 122 8.14 15.25 3.67
C GLN A 122 7.03 15.16 4.73
N CYS A 123 6.34 14.01 4.82
CA CYS A 123 5.34 13.77 5.85
C CYS A 123 5.95 13.69 7.26
N MET A 124 7.10 13.01 7.40
CA MET A 124 7.85 12.95 8.66
C MET A 124 8.34 14.33 9.10
N ALA A 125 8.84 15.16 8.18
CA ALA A 125 9.24 16.53 8.49
C ALA A 125 8.06 17.41 8.98
N ARG A 126 6.83 17.06 8.57
CA ARG A 126 5.58 17.69 9.03
C ARG A 126 5.02 17.04 10.29
N ASN A 127 5.72 16.11 10.92
CA ASN A 127 5.27 15.37 12.10
C ASN A 127 3.96 14.60 11.87
N VAL A 128 3.74 14.07 10.65
CA VAL A 128 2.59 13.21 10.36
C VAL A 128 2.83 11.81 10.95
N PRO A 129 1.88 11.23 11.69
CA PRO A 129 1.95 9.85 12.17
C PRO A 129 2.16 8.83 11.06
N VAL A 130 3.01 7.82 11.30
CA VAL A 130 3.32 6.76 10.33
C VAL A 130 3.08 5.39 10.95
N PHE A 131 2.24 4.58 10.30
CA PHE A 131 2.04 3.18 10.66
C PHE A 131 2.67 2.24 9.63
N GLY A 132 3.60 1.39 10.07
CA GLY A 132 4.26 0.41 9.25
C GLY A 132 3.51 -0.92 9.20
N TYR A 133 2.55 -1.09 8.29
CA TYR A 133 1.80 -2.35 8.13
C TYR A 133 2.71 -3.48 7.59
N TYR A 134 3.63 -3.14 6.68
CA TYR A 134 4.72 -4.03 6.25
C TYR A 134 6.07 -3.29 6.30
N PRO A 135 6.70 -3.18 7.48
CA PRO A 135 7.74 -2.17 7.73
C PRO A 135 9.15 -2.58 7.24
N ALA A 136 9.38 -3.85 6.92
CA ALA A 136 10.75 -4.38 6.81
C ALA A 136 11.61 -3.74 5.69
N PRO A 137 11.12 -3.57 4.45
CA PRO A 137 11.90 -2.92 3.40
C PRO A 137 12.06 -1.42 3.64
N TRP A 138 11.00 -0.76 4.12
CA TRP A 138 11.03 0.65 4.51
C TRP A 138 12.13 0.93 5.52
N LEU A 139 12.26 0.11 6.57
CA LEU A 139 13.29 0.24 7.61
C LEU A 139 14.72 -0.03 7.12
N ARG A 140 14.91 -0.63 5.94
CA ARG A 140 16.22 -0.78 5.30
C ARG A 140 16.59 0.44 4.47
N LYS A 141 15.60 1.07 3.82
CA LYS A 141 15.83 2.16 2.86
C LYS A 141 15.65 3.56 3.46
N VAL A 142 14.79 3.69 4.46
CA VAL A 142 14.45 4.90 5.20
C VAL A 142 14.79 4.64 6.67
N THR A 143 16.09 4.67 6.96
CA THR A 143 16.64 4.28 8.27
C THR A 143 16.20 5.20 9.40
N GLU A 144 15.90 6.47 9.08
CA GLU A 144 15.39 7.49 9.99
C GLU A 144 14.03 7.16 10.61
N LEU A 145 13.25 6.23 10.02
CA LEU A 145 12.03 5.70 10.65
C LEU A 145 12.31 5.05 12.01
N ARG A 146 13.52 4.52 12.23
CA ARG A 146 13.89 3.85 13.49
C ARG A 146 13.93 4.79 14.69
N THR A 147 14.15 6.07 14.43
CA THR A 147 14.26 7.12 15.44
C THR A 147 13.10 8.11 15.37
N TYR A 148 12.16 7.91 14.43
CA TYR A 148 10.99 8.77 14.28
C TYR A 148 9.96 8.45 15.35
N THR A 149 9.64 9.43 16.20
CA THR A 149 8.82 9.22 17.41
C THR A 149 7.37 8.87 17.12
N GLN A 150 6.82 9.33 15.99
CA GLN A 150 5.46 9.02 15.56
C GLN A 150 5.39 7.83 14.60
N PHE A 151 6.38 6.94 14.66
CA PHE A 151 6.38 5.69 13.91
C PHE A 151 5.98 4.51 14.78
N GLN A 152 4.89 3.83 14.43
CA GLN A 152 4.57 2.51 14.96
C GLN A 152 4.66 1.47 13.86
N LYS A 153 5.44 0.42 14.08
CA LYS A 153 5.50 -0.73 13.17
C LYS A 153 4.58 -1.84 13.66
N SER A 154 3.90 -2.50 12.74
CA SER A 154 3.20 -3.73 13.04
C SER A 154 4.20 -4.85 13.35
N ASN A 155 3.92 -5.62 14.41
CA ASN A 155 4.66 -6.82 14.75
C ASN A 155 4.03 -8.02 14.01
N ARG A 156 4.80 -9.11 13.83
CA ARG A 156 4.39 -10.24 13.00
C ARG A 156 2.98 -10.75 13.38
N GLY A 157 2.12 -10.97 12.38
CA GLY A 157 0.76 -11.49 12.56
C GLY A 157 -0.01 -11.53 11.24
N TRP A 158 -1.03 -12.38 11.16
CA TRP A 158 -2.00 -12.41 10.06
C TRP A 158 -3.02 -11.27 10.22
N LYS A 159 -3.41 -10.64 9.10
CA LYS A 159 -4.47 -9.64 8.88
C LYS A 159 -5.09 -8.99 10.14
N LYS A 160 -5.92 -9.71 10.89
CA LYS A 160 -6.64 -9.20 12.08
C LYS A 160 -5.74 -8.61 13.16
N GLN A 161 -4.59 -9.24 13.42
CA GLN A 161 -3.65 -8.75 14.44
C GLN A 161 -3.08 -7.38 14.07
N LYS A 162 -2.79 -7.17 12.78
CA LYS A 162 -2.23 -5.91 12.31
C LYS A 162 -3.23 -4.76 12.31
N ILE A 163 -4.51 -5.07 12.03
CA ILE A 163 -5.62 -4.12 12.17
C ILE A 163 -5.76 -3.70 13.64
N LYS A 164 -5.74 -4.65 14.58
CA LYS A 164 -5.74 -4.33 16.02
C LYS A 164 -4.55 -3.47 16.45
N GLU A 165 -3.37 -3.73 15.91
CA GLU A 165 -2.19 -2.89 16.17
C GLU A 165 -2.35 -1.48 15.61
N LEU A 166 -3.03 -1.33 14.46
CA LEU A 166 -3.39 -0.04 13.91
C LEU A 166 -4.42 0.69 14.80
N GLU A 167 -5.47 0.01 15.27
CA GLU A 167 -6.46 0.59 16.21
C GLU A 167 -5.79 1.10 17.49
N ASN A 168 -4.89 0.30 18.08
CA ASN A 168 -4.11 0.71 19.24
C ASN A 168 -3.25 1.95 18.94
N PHE A 169 -2.63 2.02 17.75
CA PHE A 169 -1.86 3.18 17.34
C PHE A 169 -2.76 4.42 17.20
N LEU A 170 -3.88 4.30 16.51
CA LEU A 170 -4.85 5.37 16.30
C LEU A 170 -5.42 5.91 17.63
N SER A 171 -5.54 5.05 18.64
CA SER A 171 -5.97 5.44 19.99
C SER A 171 -4.96 6.34 20.73
N THR A 172 -3.72 6.45 20.24
CA THR A 172 -2.66 7.28 20.83
C THR A 172 -2.44 8.61 20.12
N LEU A 173 -3.13 8.84 19.00
CA LEU A 173 -3.05 10.06 18.18
C LEU A 173 -4.09 11.10 18.63
#